data_AF-A0AAD2GY84-F1
#
_entry.id   AF-A0AAD2GY84-F1
#
_cell.length_a   1.000
_cell.length_b   1.000
_cell.length_c   1.000
_cell.angle_alpha   90.00
_cell.angle_beta   90.00
_cell.angle_gamma   90.00
#
_symmetry.space_group_name_H-M   'P 1'
#
loop_
_entity.id
_entity.type
_entity.pdbx_description
1 polymer ?
#
loop_
_entity_poly.entity_id
_entity_poly.type
_entity_poly.pdbx_seq_one_letter_code
_entity_poly.pdbx_strand_id
1 'polypeptide(L)'
;MPSPLREAEGSSDLQLLHRVIRYMTGVAAASFFTQVHVIGGENVPREGPIIVTATHHNMMLDPVILSYTFPYARILNYWSKASLFLNPIAAWVLYSSGNIPVDRRSKDRRVLLRGTIEALEKGWAVALFPEGTSYTEPRIMQVKDGAAWAALEYARMAKEKRERGEGSGQQVKIVPAAIVYTDKTKYRSNVVVEYSPAISMEPFLEQFCSDEEGAAKAAVKRLTRAVEASLVSTTINGPDWDTLYVARMARDIMWEDGINLDDWVAVSQTLVDLFATPDATSNMQSVKRTLLEYYSLLQSTNLTNSVLSSLPLPRTLDPNTPTPLPGRIRTLLILVRETVTVLIQLPFFLFPLVVYMPVYFMGRLGAQMVEDEEETQAQNKLVFGMLSMVLIYPTAFFFLWAFFTYTRTGALIAAATLWLFAKYHDSMINANYQKAKRLLATWRVITALWGPKRWDLSLAALTPYMTPVFPKESDYVTKPRTPVPGSPAVTPIVLPPEPQIGNKAEPRVQTRPKRRRPSSRRIMRHVLRARVEAVKALAMFFEQLRAEKDKKVAASVFLAETYGGAVADDQGGWRYASEVVQFLTRRGAKIPQIKGVRIDGDWAALTSDVDSDAN
;
A
#
# COMPACT_ATOMS: atom_id res chain seq x y z
N MET A 1 -38.56 -11.86 11.31
CA MET A 1 -37.31 -11.94 12.08
C MET A 1 -37.15 -10.65 12.88
N PRO A 2 -36.80 -10.71 14.17
CA PRO A 2 -36.44 -9.51 14.95
C PRO A 2 -35.26 -8.77 14.30
N SER A 3 -35.19 -7.44 14.44
CA SER A 3 -34.11 -6.64 13.86
C SER A 3 -32.75 -7.11 14.41
N PRO A 4 -31.72 -7.32 13.57
CA PRO A 4 -30.38 -7.68 14.03
C PRO A 4 -29.75 -6.62 14.95
N LEU A 5 -30.31 -5.41 14.99
CA LEU A 5 -29.87 -4.32 15.87
C LEU A 5 -30.65 -4.25 17.20
N ARG A 6 -31.66 -5.11 17.43
CA ARG A 6 -32.44 -5.18 18.68
C ARG A 6 -31.80 -6.07 19.74
N GLU A 7 -31.06 -7.12 19.36
CA GLU A 7 -30.27 -7.92 20.33
C GLU A 7 -29.07 -7.14 20.91
N ALA A 8 -28.75 -6.00 20.30
CA ALA A 8 -27.72 -5.04 20.64
C ALA A 8 -28.17 -3.96 21.66
N GLU A 9 -29.31 -4.14 22.35
CA GLU A 9 -29.94 -3.15 23.25
C GLU A 9 -29.18 -2.90 24.58
N GLY A 10 -28.00 -3.47 24.78
CA GLY A 10 -27.04 -3.03 25.80
C GLY A 10 -26.17 -1.89 25.28
N SER A 11 -26.66 -0.64 25.28
CA SER A 11 -25.88 0.52 24.80
C SER A 11 -24.53 0.71 25.54
N SER A 12 -24.41 0.21 26.77
CA SER A 12 -23.15 0.16 27.54
C SER A 12 -22.18 -0.91 27.03
N ASP A 13 -22.70 -2.08 26.65
CA ASP A 13 -21.92 -3.28 26.39
C ASP A 13 -21.30 -3.25 24.99
N LEU A 14 -22.05 -2.71 24.01
CA LEU A 14 -21.52 -2.41 22.68
C LEU A 14 -20.45 -1.32 22.71
N GLN A 15 -20.62 -0.30 23.54
CA GLN A 15 -19.59 0.73 23.72
C GLN A 15 -18.36 0.19 24.44
N LEU A 16 -18.53 -0.67 25.44
CA LEU A 16 -17.43 -1.32 26.15
C LEU A 16 -16.64 -2.25 25.22
N LEU A 17 -17.33 -3.14 24.51
CA LEU A 17 -16.68 -4.05 23.58
C LEU A 17 -16.03 -3.30 22.42
N HIS A 18 -16.69 -2.27 21.87
CA HIS A 18 -16.07 -1.42 20.86
C HIS A 18 -14.78 -0.76 21.38
N ARG A 19 -14.77 -0.23 22.60
CA ARG A 19 -13.55 0.34 23.21
C ARG A 19 -12.45 -0.71 23.34
N VAL A 20 -12.80 -1.94 23.74
CA VAL A 20 -11.85 -3.06 23.81
C VAL A 20 -11.34 -3.41 22.41
N ILE A 21 -12.21 -3.55 21.42
CA ILE A 21 -11.84 -3.84 20.03
C ILE A 21 -10.93 -2.73 19.49
N ARG A 22 -11.28 -1.46 19.68
CA ARG A 22 -10.48 -0.31 19.25
C ARG A 22 -9.11 -0.26 19.93
N TYR A 23 -9.05 -0.59 21.22
CA TYR A 23 -7.79 -0.72 21.94
C TYR A 23 -6.94 -1.86 21.36
N MET A 24 -7.53 -3.04 21.15
CA MET A 24 -6.85 -4.19 20.58
C MET A 24 -6.38 -3.94 19.15
N THR A 25 -7.19 -3.29 18.30
CA THR A 25 -6.79 -2.89 16.94
C THR A 25 -5.69 -1.84 16.97
N GLY A 26 -5.70 -0.92 17.94
CA GLY A 26 -4.62 0.03 18.14
C GLY A 26 -3.30 -0.63 18.53
N VAL A 27 -3.33 -1.60 19.45
CA VAL A 27 -2.15 -2.40 19.80
C VAL A 27 -1.66 -3.21 18.61
N ALA A 28 -2.57 -3.80 17.84
CA ALA A 28 -2.27 -4.54 16.62
C ALA A 28 -1.59 -3.66 15.56
N ALA A 29 -2.17 -2.49 15.28
CA ALA A 29 -1.66 -1.54 14.30
C ALA A 29 -0.28 -1.01 14.72
N ALA A 30 -0.10 -0.64 15.99
CA ALA A 30 1.18 -0.18 16.52
C ALA A 30 2.26 -1.27 16.50
N SER A 31 1.88 -2.55 16.66
CA SER A 31 2.83 -3.67 16.58
C SER A 31 3.21 -4.03 15.14
N PHE A 32 2.29 -3.83 14.18
CA PHE A 32 2.47 -4.24 12.79
C PHE A 32 3.07 -3.16 11.89
N PHE A 33 2.71 -1.89 12.11
CA PHE A 33 3.18 -0.75 11.33
C PHE A 33 4.20 0.06 12.12
N THR A 34 5.16 0.68 11.43
CA THR A 34 6.08 1.62 12.08
C THR A 34 5.37 2.92 12.44
N GLN A 35 4.53 3.42 11.53
CA GLN A 35 3.72 4.60 11.74
C GLN A 35 2.39 4.48 10.97
N VAL A 36 1.30 4.86 11.64
CA VAL A 36 0.00 5.08 11.00
C VAL A 36 -0.26 6.59 11.07
N HIS A 37 -0.22 7.23 9.91
CA HIS A 37 -0.31 8.68 9.78
C HIS A 37 -1.71 9.07 9.32
N VAL A 38 -2.32 10.06 9.96
CA VAL A 38 -3.70 10.48 9.68
C VAL A 38 -3.69 11.92 9.17
N ILE A 39 -4.32 12.14 8.02
CA ILE A 39 -4.47 13.44 7.36
C ILE A 39 -5.97 13.75 7.24
N GLY A 40 -6.37 14.99 7.46
CA GLY A 40 -7.75 15.43 7.27
C GLY A 40 -8.75 14.89 8.30
N GLY A 41 -8.30 14.40 9.46
CA GLY A 41 -9.20 13.87 10.49
C GLY A 41 -10.25 14.90 10.98
N GLU A 42 -9.93 16.18 10.86
CA GLU A 42 -10.82 17.32 11.09
C GLU A 42 -12.00 17.41 10.11
N ASN A 43 -11.87 16.84 8.91
CA ASN A 43 -12.94 16.80 7.90
C ASN A 43 -14.10 15.89 8.31
N VAL A 44 -13.88 14.98 9.26
CA VAL A 44 -14.89 14.03 9.73
C VAL A 44 -15.90 14.77 10.64
N PRO A 45 -17.22 14.69 10.38
CA PRO A 45 -18.21 15.24 11.29
C PRO A 45 -18.17 14.56 12.67
N ARG A 46 -18.10 15.38 13.73
CA ARG A 46 -18.06 14.91 15.13
C ARG A 46 -19.31 14.13 15.52
N GLU A 47 -20.46 14.56 15.03
CA GLU A 47 -21.77 14.01 15.36
C GLU A 47 -22.63 13.87 14.09
N GLY A 48 -23.77 13.21 14.25
CA GLY A 48 -24.74 12.99 13.17
C GLY A 48 -24.40 11.83 12.24
N PRO A 49 -25.36 11.37 11.43
CA PRO A 49 -25.22 10.21 10.55
C PRO A 49 -24.15 10.44 9.50
N ILE A 50 -23.25 9.47 9.34
CA ILE A 50 -22.23 9.51 8.28
C ILE A 50 -22.09 8.15 7.62
N ILE A 51 -21.79 8.17 6.32
CA ILE A 51 -21.31 6.99 5.59
C ILE A 51 -19.85 7.23 5.24
N VAL A 52 -18.97 6.36 5.70
CA VAL A 52 -17.54 6.38 5.40
C VAL A 52 -17.28 5.42 4.24
N THR A 53 -16.75 5.93 3.14
CA THR A 53 -16.35 5.12 2.00
C THR A 53 -14.83 5.04 1.97
N ALA A 54 -14.26 3.85 2.11
CA ALA A 54 -12.80 3.68 2.17
C ALA A 54 -12.25 2.82 1.04
N THR A 55 -11.00 3.06 0.63
CA THR A 55 -10.30 2.15 -0.30
C THR A 55 -10.00 0.80 0.34
N HIS A 56 -10.00 -0.27 -0.46
CA HIS A 56 -9.92 -1.64 0.00
C HIS A 56 -8.78 -2.39 -0.66
N HIS A 57 -7.57 -2.12 -0.18
CA HIS A 57 -6.37 -2.70 -0.75
C HIS A 57 -5.82 -3.85 0.06
N ASN A 58 -6.19 -4.07 1.31
CA ASN A 58 -5.53 -5.03 2.19
C ASN A 58 -6.51 -5.85 3.05
N MET A 59 -7.64 -6.27 2.47
CA MET A 59 -8.64 -7.15 3.07
C MET A 59 -8.93 -6.77 4.54
N MET A 60 -8.64 -7.64 5.51
CA MET A 60 -8.98 -7.41 6.92
C MET A 60 -8.16 -6.30 7.60
N LEU A 61 -7.03 -5.88 7.02
CA LEU A 61 -6.24 -4.78 7.59
C LEU A 61 -6.92 -3.42 7.38
N ASP A 62 -7.69 -3.22 6.31
CA ASP A 62 -8.33 -1.93 6.04
C ASP A 62 -9.38 -1.55 7.10
N PRO A 63 -10.33 -2.44 7.49
CA PRO A 63 -11.25 -2.16 8.59
C PRO A 63 -10.55 -1.91 9.94
N VAL A 64 -9.43 -2.62 10.19
CA VAL A 64 -8.64 -2.46 11.43
C VAL A 64 -8.02 -1.07 11.49
N ILE A 65 -7.35 -0.67 10.39
CA ILE A 65 -6.71 0.64 10.28
C ILE A 65 -7.74 1.76 10.30
N LEU A 66 -8.83 1.63 9.54
CA LEU A 66 -9.88 2.64 9.50
C LEU A 66 -10.51 2.83 10.88
N SER A 67 -10.81 1.76 11.61
CA SER A 67 -11.38 1.85 12.97
C SER A 67 -10.42 2.45 13.98
N TYR A 68 -9.12 2.13 13.88
CA TYR A 68 -8.09 2.67 14.76
C TYR A 68 -7.89 4.18 14.55
N THR A 69 -7.84 4.60 13.29
CA THR A 69 -7.60 5.99 12.88
C THR A 69 -8.84 6.87 12.93
N PHE A 70 -10.04 6.27 13.04
CA PHE A 70 -11.28 7.03 12.96
C PHE A 70 -11.40 8.08 14.08
N PRO A 71 -11.60 9.38 13.74
CA PRO A 71 -11.64 10.47 14.71
C PRO A 71 -12.79 10.38 15.73
N TYR A 72 -12.66 11.15 16.82
CA TYR A 72 -13.70 11.39 17.83
C TYR A 72 -14.29 10.15 18.53
N ALA A 73 -13.56 9.03 18.55
CA ALA A 73 -14.02 7.78 19.15
C ALA A 73 -15.35 7.25 18.57
N ARG A 74 -15.73 7.65 17.35
CA ARG A 74 -16.98 7.17 16.73
C ARG A 74 -16.88 5.70 16.36
N ILE A 75 -17.98 4.98 16.58
CA ILE A 75 -18.13 3.56 16.26
C ILE A 75 -18.48 3.42 14.77
N LEU A 76 -17.65 2.69 14.03
CA LEU A 76 -17.89 2.35 12.63
C LEU A 76 -18.63 1.03 12.51
N ASN A 77 -19.79 1.06 11.88
CA ASN A 77 -20.59 -0.12 11.57
C ASN A 77 -20.29 -0.59 10.15
N TYR A 78 -19.61 -1.73 9.98
CA TYR A 78 -19.12 -2.17 8.67
C TYR A 78 -20.11 -3.01 7.89
N TRP A 79 -20.17 -2.82 6.58
CA TRP A 79 -20.81 -3.78 5.68
C TRP A 79 -19.98 -5.07 5.60
N SER A 80 -20.54 -6.16 6.11
CA SER A 80 -19.91 -7.48 6.08
C SER A 80 -20.73 -8.49 5.27
N LYS A 81 -20.04 -9.39 4.56
CA LYS A 81 -20.68 -10.42 3.74
C LYS A 81 -21.60 -11.28 4.62
N ALA A 82 -22.88 -11.39 4.26
CA ALA A 82 -23.87 -12.13 5.06
C ALA A 82 -23.44 -13.58 5.39
N SER A 83 -22.67 -14.24 4.51
CA SER A 83 -22.17 -15.60 4.76
C SER A 83 -21.22 -15.72 5.96
N LEU A 84 -20.58 -14.63 6.40
CA LEU A 84 -19.71 -14.63 7.58
C LEU A 84 -20.50 -14.78 8.89
N PHE A 85 -21.79 -14.47 8.86
CA PHE A 85 -22.70 -14.59 10.00
C PHE A 85 -23.33 -15.99 10.14
N LEU A 86 -23.00 -16.94 9.26
CA LEU A 86 -23.48 -18.32 9.36
C LEU A 86 -22.83 -19.09 10.51
N ASN A 87 -21.59 -18.74 10.87
CA ASN A 87 -20.91 -19.33 12.02
C ASN A 87 -21.35 -18.58 13.31
N PRO A 88 -21.91 -19.25 14.33
CA PRO A 88 -22.43 -18.59 15.53
C PRO A 88 -21.41 -17.74 16.30
N ILE A 89 -20.16 -18.20 16.38
CA ILE A 89 -19.08 -17.48 17.07
C ILE A 89 -18.70 -16.23 16.26
N ALA A 90 -18.52 -16.39 14.94
CA ALA A 90 -18.20 -15.26 14.06
C ALA A 90 -19.35 -14.24 14.03
N ALA A 91 -20.60 -14.71 13.98
CA ALA A 91 -21.79 -13.86 14.03
C ALA A 91 -21.85 -13.05 15.31
N TRP A 92 -21.62 -13.68 16.47
CA TRP A 92 -21.57 -12.99 17.75
C TRP A 92 -20.51 -11.89 17.77
N VAL A 93 -19.28 -12.17 17.30
CA VAL A 93 -18.21 -11.15 17.23
C VAL A 93 -18.57 -10.03 16.24
N LEU A 94 -19.12 -10.36 15.07
CA LEU A 94 -19.47 -9.40 14.03
C LEU A 94 -20.61 -8.48 14.47
N TYR A 95 -21.70 -9.03 15.02
CA TYR A 95 -22.80 -8.21 15.55
C TYR A 95 -22.33 -7.33 16.71
N SER A 96 -21.54 -7.89 17.64
CA SER A 96 -21.06 -7.14 18.80
C SER A 96 -20.05 -6.04 18.42
N SER A 97 -19.43 -6.14 17.24
CA SER A 97 -18.56 -5.10 16.66
C SER A 97 -19.30 -4.11 15.75
N GLY A 98 -20.64 -4.18 15.66
CA GLY A 98 -21.46 -3.27 14.86
C GLY A 98 -21.50 -3.61 13.37
N ASN A 99 -21.14 -4.82 12.95
CA ASN A 99 -21.20 -5.18 11.54
C ASN A 99 -22.64 -5.38 11.07
N ILE A 100 -22.93 -4.84 9.88
CA ILE A 100 -24.22 -4.95 9.20
C ILE A 100 -24.09 -6.07 8.14
N PRO A 101 -24.88 -7.16 8.23
CA PRO A 101 -24.88 -8.21 7.24
C PRO A 101 -25.47 -7.70 5.92
N VAL A 102 -24.72 -7.87 4.83
CA VAL A 102 -25.14 -7.46 3.48
C VAL A 102 -25.10 -8.67 2.55
N ASP A 103 -26.26 -9.02 2.01
CA ASP A 103 -26.36 -10.02 0.94
C ASP A 103 -26.26 -9.32 -0.43
N ARG A 104 -25.08 -9.41 -1.02
CA ARG A 104 -24.78 -8.85 -2.35
C ARG A 104 -25.53 -9.54 -3.49
N ARG A 105 -26.16 -10.71 -3.25
CA ARG A 105 -26.98 -11.43 -4.24
C ARG A 105 -28.44 -11.03 -4.20
N SER A 106 -28.89 -10.38 -3.13
CA SER A 106 -30.26 -9.90 -3.03
C SER A 106 -30.54 -8.86 -4.12
N LYS A 107 -31.60 -9.07 -4.89
CA LYS A 107 -32.12 -8.06 -5.84
C LYS A 107 -32.96 -6.99 -5.15
N ASP A 108 -33.41 -7.24 -3.92
CA ASP A 108 -34.18 -6.29 -3.14
C ASP A 108 -33.25 -5.33 -2.39
N ARG A 109 -33.17 -4.10 -2.92
CA ARG A 109 -32.34 -3.02 -2.35
C ARG A 109 -32.87 -2.53 -1.01
N ARG A 110 -34.18 -2.62 -0.75
CA ARG A 110 -34.75 -2.21 0.54
C ARG A 110 -34.23 -3.11 1.65
N VAL A 111 -34.19 -4.42 1.39
CA VAL A 111 -33.61 -5.40 2.31
C VAL A 111 -32.10 -5.16 2.50
N LEU A 112 -31.38 -4.87 1.40
CA LEU A 112 -29.94 -4.61 1.42
C LEU A 112 -29.57 -3.38 2.27
N LEU A 113 -30.36 -2.31 2.18
CA LEU A 113 -30.08 -1.03 2.82
C LEU A 113 -30.70 -0.85 4.21
N ARG A 114 -31.65 -1.70 4.60
CA ARG A 114 -32.40 -1.58 5.86
C ARG A 114 -31.51 -1.36 7.09
N GLY A 115 -30.51 -2.23 7.29
CA GLY A 115 -29.61 -2.11 8.45
C GLY A 115 -28.77 -0.84 8.42
N THR A 116 -28.45 -0.32 7.24
CA THR A 116 -27.74 0.96 7.07
C THR A 116 -28.63 2.13 7.45
N ILE A 117 -29.88 2.14 6.96
CA ILE A 117 -30.87 3.18 7.31
C ILE A 117 -31.14 3.19 8.81
N GLU A 118 -31.37 2.01 9.43
CA GLU A 118 -31.59 1.88 10.88
C GLU A 118 -30.39 2.43 11.69
N ALA A 119 -29.14 2.20 11.24
CA ALA A 119 -27.95 2.76 11.88
C ALA A 119 -27.85 4.29 11.72
N LEU A 120 -28.15 4.81 10.52
CA LEU A 120 -28.13 6.25 10.25
C LEU A 120 -29.25 6.99 11.01
N GLU A 121 -30.43 6.39 11.20
CA GLU A 121 -31.49 6.98 12.03
C GLU A 121 -31.07 7.16 13.50
N LYS A 122 -30.18 6.30 13.99
CA LYS A 122 -29.56 6.41 15.32
C LYS A 122 -28.38 7.40 15.37
N GLY A 123 -28.06 8.08 14.25
CA GLY A 123 -26.93 9.01 14.14
C GLY A 123 -25.57 8.31 14.09
N TRP A 124 -25.52 7.00 13.84
CA TRP A 124 -24.28 6.23 13.85
C TRP A 124 -23.47 6.41 12.55
N ALA A 125 -22.20 6.01 12.60
CA ALA A 125 -21.35 5.96 11.42
C ALA A 125 -21.39 4.57 10.79
N VAL A 126 -21.60 4.51 9.49
CA VAL A 126 -21.55 3.27 8.70
C VAL A 126 -20.34 3.32 7.79
N ALA A 127 -19.52 2.27 7.77
CA ALA A 127 -18.35 2.17 6.91
C ALA A 127 -18.52 1.08 5.85
N LEU A 128 -18.10 1.38 4.63
CA LEU A 128 -18.09 0.40 3.56
C LEU A 128 -16.96 0.67 2.56
N PHE A 129 -16.61 -0.37 1.83
CA PHE A 129 -15.59 -0.35 0.79
C PHE A 129 -16.28 -0.38 -0.57
N PRO A 130 -16.40 0.76 -1.29
CA PRO A 130 -17.24 0.84 -2.48
C PRO A 130 -16.65 0.06 -3.67
N GLU A 131 -15.40 -0.37 -3.61
CA GLU A 131 -14.78 -1.31 -4.56
C GLU A 131 -15.48 -2.68 -4.55
N GLY A 132 -16.11 -3.03 -3.41
CA GLY A 132 -16.90 -4.24 -3.23
C GLY A 132 -16.09 -5.53 -3.11
N THR A 133 -14.77 -5.48 -3.26
CA THR A 133 -13.82 -6.57 -2.98
C THR A 133 -12.46 -5.94 -2.73
N SER A 134 -11.56 -6.67 -2.09
CA SER A 134 -10.16 -6.25 -1.96
C SER A 134 -9.37 -6.81 -3.16
N TYR A 135 -8.50 -5.99 -3.74
CA TYR A 135 -7.62 -6.41 -4.84
C TYR A 135 -6.34 -5.54 -4.93
N THR A 136 -5.36 -6.06 -5.67
CA THR A 136 -4.08 -5.41 -5.96
C THR A 136 -4.08 -5.06 -7.44
N GLU A 137 -4.36 -3.80 -7.74
CA GLU A 137 -4.39 -3.26 -9.10
C GLU A 137 -3.64 -1.92 -9.11
N PRO A 138 -3.14 -1.44 -10.27
CA PRO A 138 -2.33 -0.22 -10.32
C PRO A 138 -3.13 1.06 -10.03
N ARG A 139 -4.46 0.95 -9.94
CA ARG A 139 -5.41 2.05 -9.68
C ARG A 139 -6.70 1.50 -9.06
N ILE A 140 -7.57 2.40 -8.59
CA ILE A 140 -8.96 2.06 -8.26
C ILE A 140 -9.67 1.62 -9.55
N MET A 141 -10.21 0.39 -9.56
CA MET A 141 -10.81 -0.20 -10.76
C MET A 141 -12.31 0.01 -10.88
N GLN A 142 -13.01 0.10 -9.74
CA GLN A 142 -14.46 0.27 -9.72
C GLN A 142 -14.92 0.90 -8.41
N VAL A 143 -15.97 1.72 -8.48
CA VAL A 143 -16.70 2.23 -7.30
C VAL A 143 -18.18 1.92 -7.51
N LYS A 144 -18.76 1.13 -6.58
CA LYS A 144 -20.15 0.67 -6.65
C LYS A 144 -21.11 1.70 -6.06
N ASP A 145 -22.32 1.71 -6.58
CA ASP A 145 -23.35 2.71 -6.24
C ASP A 145 -23.98 2.54 -4.85
N GLY A 146 -23.65 1.47 -4.11
CA GLY A 146 -24.35 1.11 -2.87
C GLY A 146 -24.32 2.20 -1.79
N ALA A 147 -23.18 2.88 -1.62
CA ALA A 147 -23.03 3.98 -0.67
C ALA A 147 -23.87 5.20 -1.05
N ALA A 148 -23.81 5.59 -2.33
CA ALA A 148 -24.55 6.73 -2.87
C ALA A 148 -26.07 6.50 -2.78
N TRP A 149 -26.53 5.29 -3.11
CA TRP A 149 -27.94 4.90 -2.93
C TRP A 149 -28.36 4.99 -1.46
N ALA A 150 -27.57 4.43 -0.55
CA ALA A 150 -27.89 4.43 0.89
C ALA A 150 -28.01 5.87 1.43
N ALA A 151 -27.09 6.74 1.04
CA ALA A 151 -27.07 8.13 1.51
C ALA A 151 -28.26 8.94 0.97
N LEU A 152 -28.56 8.82 -0.33
CA LEU A 152 -29.67 9.56 -0.94
C LEU A 152 -31.04 9.07 -0.46
N GLU A 153 -31.21 7.77 -0.28
CA GLU A 153 -32.46 7.21 0.25
C GLU A 153 -32.71 7.67 1.68
N TYR A 154 -31.68 7.63 2.54
CA TYR A 154 -31.79 8.17 3.89
C TYR A 154 -32.07 9.68 3.88
N ALA A 155 -31.38 10.44 3.03
CA ALA A 155 -31.56 11.89 2.94
C ALA A 155 -32.97 12.27 2.46
N ARG A 156 -33.55 11.51 1.53
CA ARG A 156 -34.97 11.64 1.12
C ARG A 156 -35.90 11.41 2.31
N MET A 157 -35.73 10.31 3.04
CA MET A 157 -36.52 10.01 4.23
C MET A 157 -36.39 11.08 5.32
N ALA A 158 -35.18 11.57 5.56
CA ALA A 158 -34.91 12.62 6.54
C ALA A 158 -35.58 13.96 6.14
N LYS A 159 -35.59 14.29 4.85
CA LYS A 159 -36.31 15.46 4.30
C LYS A 159 -37.82 15.33 4.54
N GLU A 160 -38.43 14.21 4.18
CA GLU A 160 -39.86 13.98 4.38
C GLU A 160 -40.28 14.01 5.86
N LYS A 161 -39.42 13.53 6.77
CA LYS A 161 -39.67 13.59 8.22
C LYS A 161 -39.63 15.03 8.73
N ARG A 162 -38.67 15.84 8.26
CA ARG A 162 -38.59 17.27 8.58
C ARG A 162 -39.83 18.02 8.10
N GLU A 163 -40.27 17.76 6.87
CA GLU A 163 -41.47 18.37 6.29
C GLU A 163 -42.75 17.99 7.05
N ARG A 164 -42.81 16.78 7.62
CA ARG A 164 -43.89 16.31 8.49
C ARG A 164 -43.80 16.78 9.95
N GLY A 165 -42.72 17.46 10.34
CA GLY A 165 -42.48 17.86 11.74
C GLY A 165 -42.10 16.71 12.68
N GLU A 166 -41.79 15.52 12.13
CA GLU A 166 -41.46 14.31 12.89
C GLU A 166 -39.94 14.22 13.15
N GLY A 167 -39.45 15.09 14.04
CA GLY A 167 -38.07 15.06 14.54
C GLY A 167 -37.04 15.84 13.70
N SER A 168 -35.77 15.83 14.14
CA SER A 168 -34.70 16.68 13.57
C SER A 168 -34.15 16.20 12.22
N GLY A 169 -34.48 14.98 11.79
CA GLY A 169 -34.08 14.36 10.53
C GLY A 169 -32.63 14.70 10.13
N GLN A 170 -31.64 14.32 10.94
CA GLN A 170 -30.26 14.76 10.72
C GLN A 170 -29.78 14.46 9.30
N GLN A 171 -29.02 15.37 8.69
CA GLN A 171 -28.50 15.16 7.33
C GLN A 171 -27.33 14.19 7.36
N VAL A 172 -27.37 13.18 6.49
CA VAL A 172 -26.23 12.29 6.26
C VAL A 172 -25.20 12.95 5.36
N LYS A 173 -23.92 12.69 5.65
CA LYS A 173 -22.79 13.05 4.79
C LYS A 173 -22.00 11.81 4.42
N ILE A 174 -21.39 11.80 3.23
CA ILE A 174 -20.42 10.78 2.85
C ILE A 174 -19.01 11.32 3.13
N VAL A 175 -18.18 10.54 3.82
CA VAL A 175 -16.77 10.87 4.07
C VAL A 175 -15.90 9.86 3.31
N PRO A 176 -15.27 10.27 2.20
CA PRO A 176 -14.26 9.45 1.52
C PRO A 176 -12.98 9.35 2.36
N ALA A 177 -12.43 8.15 2.46
CA ALA A 177 -11.21 7.85 3.21
C ALA A 177 -10.25 7.02 2.36
N ALA A 178 -9.08 7.55 2.04
CA ALA A 178 -8.03 6.81 1.36
C ALA A 178 -7.12 6.12 2.37
N ILE A 179 -6.81 4.84 2.14
CA ILE A 179 -5.84 4.06 2.92
C ILE A 179 -4.71 3.67 1.98
N VAL A 180 -3.54 4.28 2.15
CA VAL A 180 -2.36 4.07 1.30
C VAL A 180 -1.23 3.43 2.11
N TYR A 181 -0.88 2.20 1.73
CA TYR A 181 0.26 1.49 2.31
C TYR A 181 1.55 1.85 1.56
N THR A 182 2.58 2.27 2.30
CA THR A 182 3.90 2.56 1.70
C THR A 182 4.54 1.31 1.09
N ASP A 183 4.35 0.16 1.73
CA ASP A 183 4.65 -1.19 1.24
C ASP A 183 3.67 -2.17 1.89
N LYS A 184 2.80 -2.76 1.08
CA LYS A 184 1.71 -3.63 1.51
C LYS A 184 2.18 -4.96 2.09
N THR A 185 3.29 -5.49 1.57
CA THR A 185 3.76 -6.85 1.89
C THR A 185 4.74 -6.88 3.07
N LYS A 186 5.33 -5.73 3.38
CA LYS A 186 6.41 -5.58 4.36
C LYS A 186 5.87 -5.30 5.76
N TYR A 187 6.27 -6.14 6.71
CA TYR A 187 6.11 -5.90 8.13
C TYR A 187 6.81 -4.60 8.54
N ARG A 188 6.14 -3.78 9.36
CA ARG A 188 6.63 -2.47 9.82
C ARG A 188 6.83 -1.45 8.70
N SER A 189 6.00 -1.53 7.66
CA SER A 189 5.77 -0.42 6.73
C SER A 189 4.96 0.70 7.41
N ASN A 190 4.80 1.83 6.72
CA ASN A 190 3.95 2.93 7.14
C ASN A 190 2.61 2.89 6.38
N VAL A 191 1.58 3.45 6.99
CA VAL A 191 0.25 3.64 6.38
C VAL A 191 -0.14 5.11 6.48
N VAL A 192 -0.66 5.65 5.39
CA VAL A 192 -1.27 6.98 5.36
C VAL A 192 -2.77 6.79 5.21
N VAL A 193 -3.53 7.37 6.14
CA VAL A 193 -4.99 7.43 6.09
C VAL A 193 -5.39 8.88 5.91
N GLU A 194 -6.07 9.18 4.81
CA GLU A 194 -6.49 10.54 4.49
C GLU A 194 -8.01 10.61 4.39
N TYR A 195 -8.62 11.47 5.20
CA TYR A 195 -10.06 11.74 5.18
C TYR A 195 -10.33 12.99 4.33
N SER A 196 -11.02 12.81 3.21
CA SER A 196 -11.43 13.91 2.34
C SER A 196 -12.60 14.70 2.93
N PRO A 197 -12.85 15.95 2.47
CA PRO A 197 -14.02 16.73 2.84
C PRO A 197 -15.33 15.96 2.69
N ALA A 198 -16.22 16.09 3.68
CA ALA A 198 -17.48 15.39 3.69
C ALA A 198 -18.43 15.91 2.58
N ILE A 199 -18.94 15.00 1.76
CA ILE A 199 -19.86 15.28 0.66
C ILE A 199 -21.29 15.41 1.21
N SER A 200 -21.96 16.54 0.93
CA SER A 200 -23.38 16.78 1.25
C SER A 200 -24.28 16.10 0.21
N MET A 201 -25.46 15.62 0.66
CA MET A 201 -26.45 15.03 -0.25
C MET A 201 -27.31 16.09 -0.95
N GLU A 202 -27.35 17.32 -0.44
CA GLU A 202 -28.22 18.39 -0.94
C GLU A 202 -28.13 18.64 -2.45
N PRO A 203 -26.94 18.69 -3.09
CA PRO A 203 -26.83 18.95 -4.54
C PRO A 203 -27.39 17.84 -5.44
N PHE A 204 -27.73 16.69 -4.86
CA PHE A 204 -28.19 15.50 -5.57
C PHE A 204 -29.65 15.16 -5.24
N LEU A 205 -30.21 15.72 -4.16
CA LEU A 205 -31.54 15.38 -3.65
C LEU A 205 -32.67 15.75 -4.60
N GLU A 206 -32.60 16.93 -5.23
CA GLU A 206 -33.66 17.37 -6.15
C GLU A 206 -33.80 16.42 -7.34
N GLN A 207 -32.68 16.08 -7.98
CA GLN A 207 -32.65 15.11 -9.07
C GLN A 207 -33.05 13.70 -8.59
N PHE A 208 -32.68 13.33 -7.36
CA PHE A 208 -33.01 12.02 -6.81
C PHE A 208 -34.51 11.84 -6.53
N CYS A 209 -35.18 12.90 -6.07
CA CYS A 209 -36.61 12.91 -5.76
C CYS A 209 -37.50 13.28 -6.95
N SER A 210 -36.93 13.55 -8.13
CA SER A 210 -37.69 13.84 -9.34
C SER A 210 -38.48 12.62 -9.81
N ASP A 211 -39.71 12.84 -10.30
CA ASP A 211 -40.56 11.83 -10.91
C ASP A 211 -40.10 11.45 -12.34
N GLU A 212 -39.08 12.14 -12.88
CA GLU A 212 -38.53 11.85 -14.20
C GLU A 212 -37.89 10.45 -14.25
N GLU A 213 -38.20 9.70 -15.30
CA GLU A 213 -37.73 8.32 -15.46
C GLU A 213 -36.19 8.25 -15.50
N GLY A 214 -35.60 7.54 -14.53
CA GLY A 214 -34.15 7.35 -14.44
C GLY A 214 -33.39 8.47 -13.72
N ALA A 215 -34.03 9.58 -13.34
CA ALA A 215 -33.39 10.69 -12.65
C ALA A 215 -32.73 10.27 -11.32
N ALA A 216 -33.41 9.42 -10.53
CA ALA A 216 -32.84 8.84 -9.30
C ALA A 216 -31.54 8.07 -9.54
N LYS A 217 -31.48 7.27 -10.61
CA LYS A 217 -30.27 6.51 -10.96
C LYS A 217 -29.15 7.44 -11.46
N ALA A 218 -29.49 8.49 -12.19
CA ALA A 218 -28.54 9.50 -12.64
C ALA A 218 -27.94 10.29 -11.47
N ALA A 219 -28.77 10.72 -10.50
CA ALA A 219 -28.33 11.39 -9.28
C ALA A 219 -27.36 10.52 -8.47
N VAL A 220 -27.70 9.23 -8.29
CA VAL A 220 -26.81 8.26 -7.64
C VAL A 220 -25.49 8.15 -8.40
N LYS A 221 -25.51 8.02 -9.73
CA LYS A 221 -24.29 7.92 -10.53
C LYS A 221 -23.42 9.15 -10.43
N ARG A 222 -24.01 10.34 -10.38
CA ARG A 222 -23.29 11.60 -10.13
C ARG A 222 -22.63 11.59 -8.75
N LEU A 223 -23.34 11.17 -7.70
CA LEU A 223 -22.77 11.05 -6.36
C LEU A 223 -21.67 9.97 -6.29
N THR A 224 -21.86 8.82 -6.92
CA THR A 224 -20.82 7.77 -7.01
C THR A 224 -19.55 8.32 -7.67
N ARG A 225 -19.68 9.09 -8.76
CA ARG A 225 -18.54 9.75 -9.43
C ARG A 225 -17.83 10.76 -8.53
N ALA A 226 -18.58 11.52 -7.72
CA ALA A 226 -17.99 12.45 -6.76
C ALA A 226 -17.18 11.71 -5.67
N VAL A 227 -17.71 10.59 -5.17
CA VAL A 227 -17.00 9.70 -4.23
C VAL A 227 -15.74 9.11 -4.87
N GLU A 228 -15.86 8.60 -6.10
CA GLU A 228 -14.75 8.04 -6.87
C GLU A 228 -13.64 9.08 -7.11
N ALA A 229 -14.00 10.29 -7.55
CA ALA A 229 -13.06 11.37 -7.76
C ALA A 229 -12.30 11.73 -6.47
N SER A 230 -12.99 11.78 -5.33
CA SER A 230 -12.36 12.02 -4.03
C SER A 230 -11.38 10.91 -3.63
N LEU A 231 -11.76 9.63 -3.79
CA LEU A 231 -10.88 8.50 -3.48
C LEU A 231 -9.66 8.46 -4.41
N VAL A 232 -9.85 8.70 -5.71
CA VAL A 232 -8.76 8.75 -6.69
C VAL A 232 -7.80 9.91 -6.37
N SER A 233 -8.32 11.06 -5.94
CA SER A 233 -7.50 12.24 -5.61
C SER A 233 -6.59 12.06 -4.39
N THR A 234 -6.93 11.13 -3.50
CA THR A 234 -6.20 10.87 -2.25
C THR A 234 -5.47 9.53 -2.27
N THR A 235 -5.37 8.90 -3.45
CA THR A 235 -4.64 7.63 -3.66
C THR A 235 -3.64 7.71 -4.80
N ILE A 236 -2.80 6.68 -4.92
CA ILE A 236 -1.81 6.56 -5.98
C ILE A 236 -2.41 5.68 -7.09
N ASN A 237 -2.61 6.25 -8.28
CA ASN A 237 -3.26 5.63 -9.42
C ASN A 237 -2.37 5.71 -10.66
N GLY A 238 -1.90 4.57 -11.14
CA GLY A 238 -1.13 4.43 -12.37
C GLY A 238 -1.96 3.92 -13.56
N PRO A 239 -1.58 4.27 -14.80
CA PRO A 239 -2.21 3.71 -16.00
C PRO A 239 -1.94 2.20 -16.13
N ASP A 240 -0.79 1.76 -15.64
CA ASP A 240 -0.28 0.39 -15.72
C ASP A 240 0.75 0.12 -14.59
N TRP A 241 1.11 -1.14 -14.39
CA TRP A 241 2.06 -1.58 -13.37
C TRP A 241 3.49 -1.07 -13.61
N ASP A 242 3.93 -0.98 -14.86
CA ASP A 242 5.28 -0.55 -15.20
C ASP A 242 5.48 0.91 -14.80
N THR A 243 4.54 1.78 -15.13
CA THR A 243 4.56 3.19 -14.75
C THR A 243 4.58 3.36 -13.22
N LEU A 244 3.81 2.55 -12.48
CA LEU A 244 3.80 2.57 -11.01
C LEU A 244 5.16 2.14 -10.43
N TYR A 245 5.77 1.08 -10.97
CA TYR A 245 7.08 0.59 -10.53
C TYR A 245 8.22 1.55 -10.90
N VAL A 246 8.18 2.18 -12.07
CA VAL A 246 9.12 3.23 -12.46
C VAL A 246 9.03 4.40 -11.48
N ALA A 247 7.83 4.90 -11.20
CA ALA A 247 7.62 6.01 -10.27
C ALA A 247 8.11 5.66 -8.85
N ARG A 248 7.79 4.45 -8.38
CA ARG A 248 8.31 3.91 -7.10
C ARG A 248 9.83 3.88 -7.09
N MET A 249 10.47 3.39 -8.15
CA MET A 249 11.93 3.28 -8.20
C MET A 249 12.60 4.67 -8.26
N ALA A 250 12.06 5.59 -9.05
CA ALA A 250 12.55 6.97 -9.11
C ALA A 250 12.45 7.65 -7.73
N ARG A 251 11.32 7.45 -7.03
CA ARG A 251 11.10 7.93 -5.67
C ARG A 251 12.12 7.36 -4.69
N ASP A 252 12.32 6.04 -4.70
CA ASP A 252 13.24 5.35 -3.81
C ASP A 252 14.70 5.77 -4.03
N ILE A 253 15.06 6.21 -5.25
CA ILE A 253 16.38 6.80 -5.58
C ILE A 253 16.50 8.24 -5.08
N MET A 254 15.47 9.07 -5.26
CA MET A 254 15.53 10.50 -4.91
C MET A 254 15.31 10.79 -3.42
N TRP A 255 14.67 9.90 -2.68
CA TRP A 255 14.40 10.02 -1.24
C TRP A 255 15.01 8.86 -0.45
N GLU A 256 16.33 8.72 -0.50
CA GLU A 256 17.02 7.65 0.22
C GLU A 256 16.82 7.70 1.75
N ASP A 257 16.59 8.89 2.31
CA ASP A 257 16.32 9.12 3.75
C ASP A 257 14.83 9.01 4.12
N GLY A 258 13.95 8.77 3.14
CA GLY A 258 12.49 8.75 3.31
C GLY A 258 11.81 10.07 2.96
N ILE A 259 10.48 10.03 2.91
CA ILE A 259 9.59 11.16 2.58
C ILE A 259 8.72 11.44 3.81
N ASN A 260 8.38 12.71 4.05
CA ASN A 260 7.31 13.04 4.99
C ASN A 260 6.00 12.36 4.56
N LEU A 261 5.31 11.71 5.49
CA LEU A 261 4.08 10.99 5.20
C LEU A 261 2.93 11.92 4.74
N ASP A 262 2.96 13.20 5.12
CA ASP A 262 2.04 14.22 4.60
C ASP A 262 2.13 14.38 3.07
N ASP A 263 3.34 14.23 2.52
CA ASP A 263 3.62 14.44 1.11
C ASP A 263 3.65 13.13 0.30
N TRP A 264 3.48 11.98 0.96
CA TRP A 264 3.71 10.66 0.36
C TRP A 264 2.85 10.43 -0.88
N VAL A 265 1.54 10.66 -0.77
CA VAL A 265 0.59 10.44 -1.87
C VAL A 265 0.86 11.44 -3.00
N ALA A 266 0.96 12.74 -2.68
CA ALA A 266 1.17 13.79 -3.66
C ALA A 266 2.48 13.63 -4.44
N VAL A 267 3.59 13.31 -3.77
CA VAL A 267 4.89 13.05 -4.42
C VAL A 267 4.81 11.81 -5.30
N SER A 268 4.23 10.72 -4.79
CA SER A 268 4.15 9.46 -5.52
C SER A 268 3.27 9.59 -6.76
N GLN A 269 2.11 10.24 -6.65
CA GLN A 269 1.23 10.48 -7.79
C GLN A 269 1.87 11.44 -8.80
N THR A 270 2.56 12.49 -8.36
CA THR A 270 3.29 13.40 -9.27
C THR A 270 4.32 12.66 -10.11
N LEU A 271 5.03 11.69 -9.53
CA LEU A 271 5.98 10.86 -10.28
C LEU A 271 5.27 9.91 -11.25
N VAL A 272 4.15 9.32 -10.84
CA VAL A 272 3.31 8.50 -11.73
C VAL A 272 2.84 9.31 -12.93
N ASP A 273 2.30 10.50 -12.71
CA ASP A 273 1.82 11.40 -13.78
C ASP A 273 2.96 11.81 -14.74
N LEU A 274 4.13 12.14 -14.17
CA LEU A 274 5.32 12.50 -14.92
C LEU A 274 5.79 11.36 -15.83
N PHE A 275 5.86 10.12 -15.31
CA PHE A 275 6.24 8.96 -16.12
C PHE A 275 5.10 8.47 -17.02
N ALA A 276 3.83 8.78 -16.72
CA ALA A 276 2.71 8.45 -17.59
C ALA A 276 2.69 9.31 -18.86
N THR A 277 3.31 10.50 -18.85
CA THR A 277 3.37 11.42 -19.98
C THR A 277 4.18 10.82 -21.15
N PRO A 278 3.55 10.43 -22.28
CA PRO A 278 4.28 10.04 -23.48
C PRO A 278 5.02 11.29 -23.96
N ASP A 279 6.33 11.20 -24.19
CA ASP A 279 7.18 12.31 -24.66
C ASP A 279 7.52 13.39 -23.62
N ALA A 280 7.49 13.11 -22.30
CA ALA A 280 8.02 14.09 -21.34
C ALA A 280 9.48 14.46 -21.62
N THR A 281 10.28 13.52 -22.14
CA THR A 281 11.61 13.73 -22.72
C THR A 281 11.84 12.77 -23.90
N SER A 282 12.81 13.06 -24.75
CA SER A 282 13.17 12.22 -25.92
C SER A 282 13.67 10.81 -25.56
N ASN A 283 14.18 10.61 -24.34
CA ASN A 283 14.71 9.33 -23.86
C ASN A 283 13.78 8.59 -22.87
N MET A 284 12.52 9.02 -22.70
CA MET A 284 11.58 8.51 -21.69
C MET A 284 11.50 6.98 -21.65
N GLN A 285 11.35 6.33 -22.81
CA GLN A 285 11.24 4.86 -22.87
C GLN A 285 12.50 4.14 -22.35
N SER A 286 13.69 4.69 -22.66
CA SER A 286 14.96 4.15 -22.17
C SER A 286 15.06 4.30 -20.65
N VAL A 287 14.65 5.46 -20.12
CA VAL A 287 14.63 5.74 -18.67
C VAL A 287 13.70 4.77 -17.93
N LYS A 288 12.46 4.57 -18.43
CA LYS A 288 11.53 3.59 -17.89
C LYS A 288 12.14 2.19 -17.86
N ARG A 289 12.71 1.74 -18.98
CA ARG A 289 13.33 0.42 -19.09
C ARG A 289 14.43 0.23 -18.05
N THR A 290 15.38 1.16 -17.94
CA THR A 290 16.50 1.04 -17.00
C THR A 290 16.03 1.07 -15.54
N LEU A 291 15.01 1.87 -15.21
CA LEU A 291 14.41 1.87 -13.87
C LEU A 291 13.69 0.56 -13.55
N LEU A 292 12.95 -0.02 -14.50
CA LEU A 292 12.28 -1.31 -14.33
C LEU A 292 13.25 -2.47 -14.20
N GLU A 293 14.33 -2.47 -14.97
CA GLU A 293 15.39 -3.47 -14.87
C GLU A 293 16.01 -3.44 -13.47
N TYR A 294 16.33 -2.25 -12.97
CA TYR A 294 16.87 -2.09 -11.62
C TYR A 294 15.87 -2.56 -10.56
N TYR A 295 14.60 -2.14 -10.66
CA TYR A 295 13.52 -2.57 -9.77
C TYR A 295 13.39 -4.10 -9.73
N SER A 296 13.37 -4.75 -10.89
CA SER A 296 13.21 -6.20 -11.03
C SER A 296 14.39 -6.97 -10.42
N LEU A 297 15.61 -6.46 -10.60
CA LEU A 297 16.82 -7.03 -10.01
C LEU A 297 16.83 -6.91 -8.48
N LEU A 298 16.33 -5.80 -7.93
CA LEU A 298 16.13 -5.65 -6.48
C LEU A 298 15.10 -6.65 -5.94
N GLN A 299 13.96 -6.78 -6.61
CA GLN A 299 12.91 -7.73 -6.24
C GLN A 299 13.42 -9.18 -6.24
N SER A 300 14.15 -9.59 -7.29
CA SER A 300 14.70 -10.95 -7.40
C SER A 300 15.74 -11.28 -6.33
N THR A 301 16.39 -10.26 -5.76
CA THR A 301 17.43 -10.42 -4.72
C THR A 301 16.93 -10.13 -3.30
N ASN A 302 15.67 -9.70 -3.12
CA ASN A 302 15.13 -9.19 -1.86
C ASN A 302 16.01 -8.08 -1.24
N LEU A 303 16.56 -7.22 -2.09
CA LEU A 303 17.29 -6.03 -1.68
C LEU A 303 16.42 -4.79 -1.90
N THR A 304 16.68 -3.72 -1.17
CA THR A 304 16.03 -2.41 -1.39
C THR A 304 17.08 -1.39 -1.78
N ASN A 305 16.69 -0.35 -2.54
CA ASN A 305 17.62 0.74 -2.86
C ASN A 305 18.16 1.38 -1.58
N SER A 306 17.31 1.62 -0.57
CA SER A 306 17.73 2.19 0.72
C SER A 306 18.81 1.38 1.44
N VAL A 307 18.76 0.04 1.36
CA VAL A 307 19.81 -0.79 1.97
C VAL A 307 21.11 -0.62 1.19
N LEU A 308 21.05 -0.62 -0.15
CA LEU A 308 22.23 -0.42 -0.98
C LEU A 308 22.82 0.98 -0.84
N SER A 309 22.00 2.02 -0.77
CA SER A 309 22.45 3.39 -0.57
C SER A 309 23.02 3.62 0.83
N SER A 310 22.46 2.92 1.84
CA SER A 310 22.99 2.98 3.20
C SER A 310 24.35 2.33 3.33
N LEU A 311 24.70 1.35 2.49
CA LEU A 311 26.07 0.84 2.51
C LEU A 311 27.00 2.02 2.24
N PRO A 312 28.13 2.16 2.96
CA PRO A 312 29.21 3.05 2.55
C PRO A 312 29.85 2.45 1.30
N LEU A 313 29.07 2.37 0.24
CA LEU A 313 29.57 2.21 -1.09
C LEU A 313 30.60 3.32 -1.27
N PRO A 314 31.65 3.06 -2.03
CA PRO A 314 32.53 4.13 -2.48
C PRO A 314 31.73 5.38 -2.84
N ARG A 315 32.31 6.56 -2.61
CA ARG A 315 31.77 7.84 -3.09
C ARG A 315 31.55 7.88 -4.62
N THR A 316 31.88 6.82 -5.36
CA THR A 316 31.56 6.60 -6.78
C THR A 316 30.05 6.52 -7.09
N LEU A 317 29.19 6.66 -6.08
CA LEU A 317 27.73 6.75 -6.20
C LEU A 317 27.18 8.05 -5.55
N ASP A 318 28.06 8.94 -5.13
CA ASP A 318 27.78 10.30 -4.67
C ASP A 318 27.98 11.24 -5.88
N PRO A 319 26.95 11.99 -6.32
CA PRO A 319 27.03 12.85 -7.50
C PRO A 319 28.00 14.04 -7.35
N ASN A 320 28.59 14.26 -6.17
CA ASN A 320 29.31 15.49 -5.84
C ASN A 320 30.83 15.32 -5.59
N THR A 321 31.45 14.14 -5.73
CA THR A 321 32.91 13.99 -5.52
C THR A 321 33.64 13.01 -6.48
N PRO A 322 34.68 13.44 -7.23
CA PRO A 322 35.51 12.55 -8.07
C PRO A 322 36.63 11.89 -7.25
N THR A 323 36.62 10.55 -7.10
CA THR A 323 37.76 9.77 -6.56
C THR A 323 37.68 8.28 -6.98
N PRO A 324 38.80 7.53 -7.03
CA PRO A 324 38.85 6.16 -7.54
C PRO A 324 38.18 5.13 -6.61
N LEU A 325 38.01 3.92 -7.14
CA LEU A 325 37.21 2.80 -6.63
C LEU A 325 37.33 2.49 -5.12
N PRO A 326 36.29 1.88 -4.50
CA PRO A 326 36.45 1.30 -3.17
C PRO A 326 37.45 0.16 -3.29
N GLY A 327 38.61 0.30 -2.67
CA GLY A 327 39.47 -0.84 -2.49
C GLY A 327 38.69 -1.99 -1.85
N ARG A 328 38.98 -3.22 -2.27
CA ARG A 328 38.52 -4.46 -1.63
C ARG A 328 38.61 -4.42 -0.08
N ILE A 329 39.60 -3.67 0.41
CA ILE A 329 39.87 -3.38 1.82
C ILE A 329 38.78 -2.52 2.47
N ARG A 330 38.29 -1.46 1.81
CA ARG A 330 37.27 -0.57 2.39
C ARG A 330 35.94 -1.30 2.57
N THR A 331 35.52 -2.09 1.59
CA THR A 331 34.30 -2.91 1.72
C THR A 331 34.44 -3.96 2.82
N LEU A 332 35.61 -4.60 2.93
CA LEU A 332 35.92 -5.50 4.05
C LEU A 332 35.82 -4.78 5.42
N LEU A 333 36.39 -3.58 5.56
CA LEU A 333 36.31 -2.80 6.81
C LEU A 333 34.87 -2.46 7.19
N ILE A 334 34.02 -2.16 6.21
CA ILE A 334 32.59 -1.93 6.44
C ILE A 334 31.92 -3.19 6.97
N LEU A 335 32.18 -4.35 6.36
CA LEU A 335 31.65 -5.62 6.85
C LEU A 335 32.10 -5.88 8.27
N VAL A 336 33.39 -5.70 8.58
CA VAL A 336 33.91 -5.84 9.94
C VAL A 336 33.17 -4.92 10.91
N ARG A 337 32.99 -3.63 10.57
CA ARG A 337 32.24 -2.67 11.38
C ARG A 337 30.78 -3.10 11.60
N GLU A 338 30.09 -3.50 10.55
CA GLU A 338 28.69 -3.94 10.64
C GLU A 338 28.57 -5.24 11.46
N THR A 339 29.50 -6.19 11.28
CA THR A 339 29.59 -7.42 12.07
C THR A 339 29.81 -7.10 13.55
N VAL A 340 30.77 -6.23 13.89
CA VAL A 340 31.02 -5.82 15.28
C VAL A 340 29.79 -5.12 15.86
N THR A 341 29.14 -4.24 15.11
CA THR A 341 27.92 -3.55 15.55
C THR A 341 26.80 -4.54 15.86
N VAL A 342 26.58 -5.53 14.99
CA VAL A 342 25.58 -6.57 15.21
C VAL A 342 25.95 -7.47 16.40
N LEU A 343 27.23 -7.84 16.55
CA LEU A 343 27.70 -8.67 17.66
C LEU A 343 27.58 -7.97 19.02
N ILE A 344 27.85 -6.67 19.10
CA ILE A 344 27.66 -5.89 20.34
C ILE A 344 26.18 -5.81 20.71
N GLN A 345 25.28 -5.67 19.73
CA GLN A 345 23.85 -5.53 19.99
C GLN A 345 23.11 -6.85 20.18
N LEU A 346 23.62 -7.94 19.63
CA LEU A 346 22.97 -9.24 19.67
C LEU A 346 22.66 -9.69 21.11
N PRO A 347 23.55 -9.61 22.10
CA PRO A 347 23.23 -9.99 23.50
C PRO A 347 22.01 -9.25 24.06
N PHE A 348 21.87 -7.95 23.76
CA PHE A 348 20.76 -7.12 24.23
C PHE A 348 19.44 -7.44 23.54
N PHE A 349 19.48 -8.05 22.35
CA PHE A 349 18.30 -8.42 21.57
C PHE A 349 18.04 -9.94 21.53
N LEU A 350 18.97 -10.77 22.00
CA LEU A 350 18.90 -12.23 21.90
C LEU A 350 17.69 -12.77 22.66
N PHE A 351 17.48 -12.28 23.89
CA PHE A 351 16.35 -12.71 24.70
C PHE A 351 15.00 -12.33 24.07
N PRO A 352 14.74 -11.07 23.67
CA PRO A 352 13.57 -10.73 22.86
C PRO A 352 13.46 -11.58 21.58
N LEU A 353 14.53 -11.75 20.83
CA LEU A 353 14.50 -12.53 19.59
C LEU A 353 14.01 -13.96 19.81
N VAL A 354 14.47 -14.63 20.88
CA VAL A 354 14.05 -16.01 21.21
C VAL A 354 12.58 -16.06 21.58
N VAL A 355 12.11 -15.15 22.44
CA VAL A 355 10.70 -15.13 22.88
C VAL A 355 9.75 -14.86 21.70
N TYR A 356 10.12 -13.96 20.78
CA TYR A 356 9.31 -13.62 19.61
C TYR A 356 9.58 -14.50 18.38
N MET A 357 10.54 -15.43 18.44
CA MET A 357 10.87 -16.33 17.32
C MET A 357 9.65 -17.12 16.80
N PRO A 358 8.80 -17.70 17.67
CA PRO A 358 7.60 -18.41 17.21
C PRO A 358 6.64 -17.49 16.45
N VAL A 359 6.51 -16.23 16.86
CA VAL A 359 5.65 -15.24 16.17
C VAL A 359 6.14 -14.97 14.76
N TYR A 360 7.45 -14.75 14.59
CA TYR A 360 8.05 -14.52 13.27
C TYR A 360 7.94 -15.75 12.37
N PHE A 361 8.14 -16.93 12.94
CA PHE A 361 8.02 -18.19 12.23
C PHE A 361 6.58 -18.42 11.77
N MET A 362 5.61 -18.25 12.66
CA MET A 362 4.19 -18.42 12.34
C MET A 362 3.69 -17.39 11.32
N GLY A 363 4.10 -16.13 11.44
CA GLY A 363 3.79 -15.12 10.43
C GLY A 363 4.37 -15.47 9.05
N ARG A 364 5.59 -16.04 9.02
CA ARG A 364 6.21 -16.51 7.76
C ARG A 364 5.50 -17.72 7.18
N LEU A 365 5.10 -18.69 8.01
CA LEU A 365 4.31 -19.84 7.57
C LEU A 365 2.96 -19.40 6.99
N GLY A 366 2.25 -18.51 7.68
CA GLY A 366 0.98 -17.96 7.19
C GLY A 366 1.13 -17.27 5.82
N ALA A 367 2.20 -16.51 5.63
CA ALA A 367 2.51 -15.89 4.34
C ALA A 367 2.78 -16.91 3.22
N GLN A 368 3.39 -18.05 3.56
CA GLN A 368 3.72 -19.10 2.58
C GLN A 368 2.52 -19.95 2.17
N MET A 369 1.43 -19.93 2.94
CA MET A 369 0.20 -20.66 2.60
C MET A 369 -0.52 -20.06 1.38
N VAL A 370 -0.29 -18.78 1.07
CA VAL A 370 -0.90 -18.09 -0.07
C VAL A 370 0.16 -17.25 -0.77
N GLU A 371 0.76 -17.77 -1.84
CA GLU A 371 1.88 -17.10 -2.51
C GLU A 371 1.45 -16.09 -3.59
N ASP A 372 0.22 -16.19 -4.12
CA ASP A 372 -0.20 -15.45 -5.32
C ASP A 372 -1.01 -14.16 -5.03
N GLU A 373 -1.49 -13.97 -3.80
CA GLU A 373 -2.32 -12.82 -3.39
C GLU A 373 -1.63 -12.01 -2.29
N GLU A 374 -1.18 -10.80 -2.62
CA GLU A 374 -0.45 -9.94 -1.68
C GLU A 374 -1.30 -9.52 -0.47
N GLU A 375 -2.61 -9.31 -0.65
CA GLU A 375 -3.54 -9.05 0.46
C GLU A 375 -3.51 -10.21 1.46
N THR A 376 -3.69 -11.42 0.94
CA THR A 376 -3.85 -12.62 1.74
C THR A 376 -2.55 -12.97 2.46
N GLN A 377 -1.40 -12.68 1.85
CA GLN A 377 -0.11 -12.77 2.53
C GLN A 377 0.00 -11.83 3.74
N ALA A 378 -0.32 -10.54 3.56
CA ALA A 378 -0.24 -9.55 4.63
C ALA A 378 -1.22 -9.90 5.76
N GLN A 379 -2.44 -10.29 5.40
CA GLN A 379 -3.46 -10.77 6.34
C GLN A 379 -2.98 -12.00 7.11
N ASN A 380 -2.48 -13.04 6.43
CA ASN A 380 -2.04 -14.25 7.11
C ASN A 380 -0.83 -13.99 8.03
N LYS A 381 0.11 -13.12 7.64
CA LYS A 381 1.20 -12.70 8.54
C LYS A 381 0.66 -12.12 9.84
N LEU A 382 -0.34 -11.24 9.74
CA LEU A 382 -0.97 -10.63 10.89
C LEU A 382 -1.72 -11.65 11.73
N VAL A 383 -2.62 -12.44 11.13
CA VAL A 383 -3.48 -13.39 11.84
C VAL A 383 -2.65 -14.45 12.56
N PHE A 384 -1.70 -15.10 11.87
CA PHE A 384 -0.85 -16.13 12.49
C PHE A 384 0.09 -15.53 13.54
N GLY A 385 0.60 -14.31 13.30
CA GLY A 385 1.36 -13.55 14.28
C GLY A 385 0.55 -13.25 15.54
N MET A 386 -0.68 -12.76 15.39
CA MET A 386 -1.59 -12.45 16.49
C MET A 386 -1.97 -13.68 17.29
N LEU A 387 -2.33 -14.78 16.63
CA LEU A 387 -2.62 -16.05 17.31
C LEU A 387 -1.45 -16.51 18.17
N SER A 388 -0.22 -16.38 17.64
CA SER A 388 0.99 -16.72 18.40
C SER A 388 1.18 -15.80 19.60
N MET A 389 0.94 -14.50 19.46
CA MET A 389 1.02 -13.54 20.57
C MET A 389 0.00 -13.82 21.67
N VAL A 390 -1.24 -14.17 21.28
CA VAL A 390 -2.32 -14.53 22.22
C VAL A 390 -1.98 -15.79 23.02
N LEU A 391 -1.09 -16.66 22.52
CA LEU A 391 -0.57 -17.78 23.28
C LEU A 391 0.62 -17.38 24.16
N ILE A 392 1.56 -16.61 23.61
CA ILE A 392 2.83 -16.28 24.28
C ILE A 392 2.63 -15.36 25.48
N TYR A 393 1.89 -14.26 25.35
CA TYR A 393 1.79 -13.26 26.43
C TYR A 393 1.02 -13.77 27.65
N PRO A 394 -0.14 -14.44 27.51
CA PRO A 394 -0.81 -15.02 28.68
C PRO A 394 0.04 -16.10 29.34
N THR A 395 0.68 -16.98 28.57
CA THR A 395 1.58 -18.00 29.14
C THR A 395 2.73 -17.36 29.91
N ALA A 396 3.37 -16.33 29.35
CA ALA A 396 4.42 -15.58 30.02
C ALA A 396 3.90 -14.83 31.26
N PHE A 397 2.67 -14.31 31.22
CA PHE A 397 2.03 -13.64 32.36
C PHE A 397 1.83 -14.60 33.52
N PHE A 398 1.20 -15.75 33.27
CA PHE A 398 0.96 -16.75 34.31
C PHE A 398 2.26 -17.33 34.85
N PHE A 399 3.27 -17.53 34.00
CA PHE A 399 4.60 -17.96 34.45
C PHE A 399 5.27 -16.92 35.38
N LEU A 400 5.27 -15.64 35.01
CA LEU A 400 5.80 -14.57 35.86
C LEU A 400 4.98 -14.40 37.13
N TRP A 401 3.65 -14.52 37.05
CA TRP A 401 2.79 -14.43 38.21
C TRP A 401 3.01 -15.58 39.19
N ALA A 402 3.23 -16.79 38.68
CA ALA A 402 3.64 -17.96 39.46
C ALA A 402 4.98 -17.73 40.16
N PHE A 403 5.95 -17.13 39.46
CA PHE A 403 7.25 -16.75 40.02
C PHE A 403 7.09 -15.78 41.20
N PHE A 404 6.11 -14.88 41.15
CA PHE A 404 5.72 -14.01 42.26
C PHE A 404 4.66 -14.61 43.20
N THR A 405 4.60 -15.94 43.29
CA THR A 405 3.76 -16.71 44.23
C THR A 405 2.26 -16.43 44.12
N TYR A 406 1.79 -16.05 42.93
CA TYR A 406 0.39 -15.72 42.65
C TYR A 406 -0.20 -14.58 43.51
N THR A 407 0.64 -13.71 44.06
CA THR A 407 0.18 -12.53 44.83
C THR A 407 -0.44 -11.47 43.91
N ARG A 408 -1.36 -10.64 44.44
CA ARG A 408 -1.97 -9.53 43.66
C ARG A 408 -0.92 -8.51 43.21
N THR A 409 0.04 -8.20 44.08
CA THR A 409 1.19 -7.36 43.76
C THR A 409 2.09 -8.02 42.71
N GLY A 410 2.33 -9.32 42.82
CA GLY A 410 3.02 -10.13 41.81
C GLY A 410 2.36 -10.08 40.43
N ALA A 411 1.02 -10.08 40.36
CA ALA A 411 0.28 -9.96 39.10
C ALA A 411 0.54 -8.60 38.41
N LEU A 412 0.54 -7.51 39.19
CA LEU A 412 0.83 -6.17 38.67
C LEU A 412 2.28 -6.07 38.17
N ILE A 413 3.23 -6.64 38.92
CA ILE A 413 4.65 -6.69 38.52
C ILE A 413 4.82 -7.52 37.25
N ALA A 414 4.15 -8.67 37.13
CA ALA A 414 4.18 -9.50 35.93
C ALA A 414 3.62 -8.76 34.70
N ALA A 415 2.47 -8.09 34.83
CA ALA A 415 1.89 -7.29 33.76
C ALA A 415 2.80 -6.12 33.34
N ALA A 416 3.35 -5.38 34.31
CA ALA A 416 4.27 -4.28 34.04
C ALA A 416 5.57 -4.77 33.35
N THR A 417 6.10 -5.91 33.79
CA THR A 417 7.29 -6.54 33.21
C THR A 417 7.05 -6.92 31.75
N LEU A 418 5.91 -7.55 31.44
CA LEU A 418 5.56 -7.90 30.06
C LEU A 418 5.35 -6.68 29.18
N TRP A 419 4.70 -5.64 29.71
CA TRP A 419 4.51 -4.39 28.98
C TRP A 419 5.85 -3.71 28.66
N LEU A 420 6.75 -3.61 29.65
CA LEU A 420 8.11 -3.10 29.45
C LEU A 420 8.89 -3.95 28.46
N PHE A 421 8.78 -5.27 28.52
CA PHE A 421 9.43 -6.19 27.59
C PHE A 421 8.94 -6.01 26.15
N ALA A 422 7.63 -5.87 25.95
CA ALA A 422 7.04 -5.60 24.64
C ALA A 422 7.52 -4.25 24.08
N LYS A 423 7.56 -3.20 24.92
CA LYS A 423 8.09 -1.88 24.53
C LYS A 423 9.58 -1.92 24.21
N TYR A 424 10.36 -2.66 25.00
CA TYR A 424 11.79 -2.86 24.75
C TYR A 424 12.03 -3.54 23.40
N HIS A 425 11.31 -4.63 23.11
CA HIS A 425 11.35 -5.31 21.82
C HIS A 425 11.00 -4.37 20.65
N ASP A 426 9.89 -3.65 20.75
CA ASP A 426 9.40 -2.73 19.71
C ASP A 426 10.40 -1.59 19.41
N SER A 427 11.05 -1.07 20.44
CA SER A 427 12.09 -0.04 20.28
C SER A 427 13.34 -0.54 19.54
N MET A 428 13.65 -1.85 19.65
CA MET A 428 14.87 -2.44 19.12
C MET A 428 14.70 -3.12 17.77
N ILE A 429 13.53 -3.70 17.49
CA ILE A 429 13.30 -4.55 16.31
C ILE A 429 13.61 -3.82 15.00
N ASN A 430 13.17 -2.56 14.87
CA ASN A 430 13.39 -1.77 13.65
C ASN A 430 14.88 -1.56 13.36
N ALA A 431 15.64 -1.09 14.35
CA ALA A 431 17.07 -0.84 14.21
C ALA A 431 17.86 -2.13 13.94
N ASN A 432 17.55 -3.20 14.68
CA ASN A 432 18.23 -4.50 14.52
C ASN A 432 17.91 -5.15 13.17
N TYR A 433 16.66 -5.05 12.71
CA TYR A 433 16.24 -5.56 11.41
C TYR A 433 16.97 -4.84 10.26
N GLN A 434 17.09 -3.51 10.33
CA GLN A 434 17.83 -2.74 9.32
C GLN A 434 19.32 -3.08 9.31
N LYS A 435 19.95 -3.22 10.49
CA LYS A 435 21.35 -3.64 10.60
C LYS A 435 21.59 -5.04 10.07
N ALA A 436 20.70 -5.99 10.37
CA ALA A 436 20.77 -7.34 9.82
C ALA A 436 20.68 -7.35 8.29
N LYS A 437 19.76 -6.56 7.71
CA LYS A 437 19.66 -6.37 6.26
C LYS A 437 20.93 -5.76 5.67
N ARG A 438 21.47 -4.71 6.31
CA ARG A 438 22.70 -4.04 5.89
C ARG A 438 23.89 -4.99 5.92
N LEU A 439 24.04 -5.79 6.98
CA LEU A 439 25.08 -6.81 7.09
C LEU A 439 24.98 -7.85 5.95
N LEU A 440 23.79 -8.40 5.72
CA LEU A 440 23.55 -9.35 4.63
C LEU A 440 23.82 -8.75 3.25
N ALA A 441 23.42 -7.49 3.02
CA ALA A 441 23.70 -6.79 1.77
C ALA A 441 25.20 -6.52 1.60
N THR A 442 25.90 -6.08 2.66
CA THR A 442 27.36 -5.86 2.67
C THR A 442 28.10 -7.14 2.29
N TRP A 443 27.71 -8.25 2.93
CA TRP A 443 28.26 -9.57 2.65
C TRP A 443 28.07 -9.94 1.17
N ARG A 444 26.86 -9.78 0.63
CA ARG A 444 26.56 -10.05 -0.78
C ARG A 444 27.41 -9.17 -1.72
N VAL A 445 27.53 -7.88 -1.43
CA VAL A 445 28.37 -6.95 -2.22
C VAL A 445 29.83 -7.39 -2.21
N ILE A 446 30.38 -7.77 -1.05
CA ILE A 446 31.78 -8.23 -0.94
C ILE A 446 31.99 -9.52 -1.71
N THR A 447 31.11 -10.51 -1.56
CA THR A 447 31.22 -11.77 -2.30
C THR A 447 31.22 -11.55 -3.81
N ALA A 448 30.49 -10.53 -4.28
CA ALA A 448 30.46 -10.14 -5.68
C ALA A 448 31.70 -9.35 -6.11
N LEU A 449 32.24 -8.47 -5.26
CA LEU A 449 33.44 -7.69 -5.60
C LEU A 449 34.71 -8.57 -5.63
N TRP A 450 34.79 -9.57 -4.75
CA TRP A 450 35.95 -10.46 -4.60
C TRP A 450 35.84 -11.74 -5.43
N GLY A 451 34.64 -12.13 -5.87
CA GLY A 451 34.46 -13.32 -6.71
C GLY A 451 35.11 -13.17 -8.09
N PRO A 452 35.40 -14.25 -8.83
CA PRO A 452 35.84 -14.17 -10.22
C PRO A 452 34.70 -13.72 -11.16
N LYS A 453 35.04 -13.10 -12.30
CA LYS A 453 34.05 -12.63 -13.31
C LYS A 453 33.19 -13.74 -13.90
N ARG A 454 33.76 -14.94 -14.09
CA ARG A 454 33.05 -16.15 -14.57
C ARG A 454 31.85 -16.60 -13.72
N TRP A 455 31.68 -16.06 -12.51
CA TRP A 455 30.51 -16.35 -11.69
C TRP A 455 29.27 -15.55 -12.11
N ASP A 456 29.43 -14.49 -12.88
CA ASP A 456 28.31 -13.65 -13.29
C ASP A 456 27.38 -14.41 -14.23
N LEU A 457 26.08 -14.15 -14.11
CA LEU A 457 25.10 -14.68 -15.05
C LEU A 457 25.36 -14.11 -16.44
N SER A 458 25.26 -14.96 -17.47
CA SER A 458 25.17 -14.50 -18.86
C SER A 458 23.92 -13.65 -19.06
N LEU A 459 23.92 -12.79 -20.08
CA LEU A 459 22.78 -11.90 -20.36
C LEU A 459 21.48 -12.69 -20.53
N ALA A 460 21.52 -13.81 -21.27
CA ALA A 460 20.37 -14.70 -21.46
C ALA A 460 19.85 -15.31 -20.14
N ALA A 461 20.73 -15.64 -19.20
CA ALA A 461 20.34 -16.14 -17.88
C ALA A 461 19.85 -15.02 -16.93
N LEU A 462 20.15 -13.76 -17.24
CA LEU A 462 19.74 -12.59 -16.47
C LEU A 462 18.34 -12.08 -16.89
N THR A 463 17.97 -12.20 -18.17
CA THR A 463 16.70 -11.71 -18.73
C THR A 463 15.45 -12.05 -17.89
N PRO A 464 15.28 -13.27 -17.33
CA PRO A 464 14.13 -13.59 -16.49
C PRO A 464 14.06 -12.79 -15.18
N TYR A 465 15.14 -12.13 -14.76
CA TYR A 465 15.21 -11.32 -13.54
C TYR A 465 15.17 -9.81 -13.80
N MET A 466 15.19 -9.40 -15.07
CA MET A 466 15.12 -7.99 -15.49
C MET A 466 13.69 -7.55 -15.84
N THR A 467 12.74 -8.48 -15.79
CA THR A 467 11.32 -8.20 -16.03
C THR A 467 10.55 -8.18 -14.70
N PRO A 468 9.71 -7.15 -14.47
CA PRO A 468 8.98 -7.03 -13.22
C PRO A 468 7.95 -8.15 -13.09
N VAL A 469 7.68 -8.53 -11.84
CA VAL A 469 6.60 -9.46 -11.53
C VAL A 469 5.37 -8.65 -11.21
N PHE A 470 4.29 -8.88 -11.97
CA PHE A 470 3.00 -8.28 -11.71
C PHE A 470 2.18 -9.16 -10.76
N PRO A 471 1.42 -8.55 -9.84
CA PRO A 471 0.41 -9.25 -9.06
C PRO A 471 -0.60 -9.94 -9.98
N LYS A 472 -1.25 -10.99 -9.46
CA LYS A 472 -2.34 -11.66 -10.18
C LYS A 472 -3.53 -10.70 -10.28
N GLU A 473 -4.06 -10.52 -11.50
CA GLU A 473 -5.30 -9.76 -11.70
C GLU A 473 -6.46 -10.35 -10.90
N SER A 474 -7.35 -9.49 -10.41
CA SER A 474 -8.50 -9.94 -9.62
C SER A 474 -9.64 -10.45 -10.49
N ASP A 475 -10.10 -11.68 -10.20
CA ASP A 475 -11.29 -12.28 -10.83
C ASP A 475 -12.60 -11.54 -10.49
N TYR A 476 -12.58 -10.64 -9.49
CA TYR A 476 -13.76 -9.93 -8.98
C TYR A 476 -13.92 -8.50 -9.54
N VAL A 477 -12.99 -8.05 -10.39
CA VAL A 477 -13.07 -6.75 -11.07
C VAL A 477 -13.87 -6.91 -12.37
N THR A 478 -14.93 -6.11 -12.51
CA THR A 478 -15.78 -6.17 -13.71
C THR A 478 -15.06 -5.50 -14.88
N LYS A 479 -14.57 -6.28 -15.85
CA LYS A 479 -13.92 -5.72 -17.05
C LYS A 479 -14.99 -5.10 -17.98
N PRO A 480 -14.84 -3.86 -18.46
CA PRO A 480 -15.67 -3.35 -19.55
C PRO A 480 -15.43 -4.20 -20.81
N ARG A 481 -16.50 -4.54 -21.54
CA ARG A 481 -16.46 -5.38 -22.75
C ARG A 481 -15.83 -4.69 -23.97
N THR A 482 -15.47 -3.41 -23.87
CA THR A 482 -14.91 -2.61 -24.95
C THR A 482 -13.68 -1.83 -24.44
N PRO A 483 -12.56 -1.80 -25.19
CA PRO A 483 -11.44 -0.93 -24.86
C PRO A 483 -11.89 0.53 -24.93
N VAL A 484 -11.44 1.34 -23.97
CA VAL A 484 -11.57 2.80 -24.02
C VAL A 484 -10.75 3.30 -25.23
N PRO A 485 -11.30 4.14 -26.12
CA PRO A 485 -10.52 4.72 -27.21
C PRO A 485 -9.36 5.53 -26.63
N GLY A 486 -8.11 5.16 -26.92
CA GLY A 486 -6.91 5.87 -26.48
C GLY A 486 -5.87 5.05 -25.70
N SER A 487 -6.15 3.80 -25.32
CA SER A 487 -5.09 2.89 -24.87
C SER A 487 -4.37 2.26 -26.07
N PRO A 488 -3.01 2.28 -26.13
CA PRO A 488 -2.31 1.51 -27.15
C PRO A 488 -2.68 0.04 -26.99
N ALA A 489 -3.23 -0.54 -28.07
CA ALA A 489 -3.63 -1.93 -28.11
C ALA A 489 -2.41 -2.81 -27.85
N VAL A 490 -2.40 -3.51 -26.72
CA VAL A 490 -1.58 -4.72 -26.58
C VAL A 490 -2.24 -5.76 -27.47
N THR A 491 -1.63 -6.06 -28.62
CA THR A 491 -2.05 -7.13 -29.50
C THR A 491 -2.07 -8.44 -28.69
N PRO A 492 -3.22 -9.08 -28.47
CA PRO A 492 -3.23 -10.38 -27.82
C PRO A 492 -2.59 -11.39 -28.78
N ILE A 493 -1.60 -12.13 -28.30
CA ILE A 493 -1.10 -13.31 -28.99
C ILE A 493 -2.29 -14.27 -29.16
N VAL A 494 -2.73 -14.46 -30.39
CA VAL A 494 -3.80 -15.40 -30.75
C VAL A 494 -3.27 -16.80 -30.49
N LEU A 495 -3.75 -17.43 -29.41
CA LEU A 495 -3.61 -18.88 -29.23
C LEU A 495 -4.67 -19.60 -30.10
N PRO A 496 -4.40 -20.84 -30.55
CA PRO A 496 -5.30 -21.58 -31.43
C PRO A 496 -6.64 -21.86 -30.73
N PRO A 497 -7.75 -22.02 -31.48
CA PRO A 497 -9.03 -22.35 -30.89
C PRO A 497 -9.03 -23.83 -30.45
N GLU A 498 -9.32 -24.08 -29.17
CA GLU A 498 -9.63 -25.41 -28.66
C GLU A 498 -11.13 -25.55 -28.30
N PRO A 499 -11.67 -26.78 -28.31
CA PRO A 499 -13.03 -27.06 -28.75
C PRO A 499 -14.08 -26.77 -27.67
N GLN A 500 -15.31 -26.49 -28.11
CA GLN A 500 -16.48 -26.43 -27.24
C GLN A 500 -16.74 -27.80 -26.60
N ILE A 501 -16.93 -27.85 -25.27
CA ILE A 501 -17.82 -28.79 -24.54
C ILE A 501 -17.96 -28.36 -23.06
N GLY A 502 -19.22 -28.21 -22.62
CA GLY A 502 -19.80 -28.87 -21.44
C GLY A 502 -19.38 -28.48 -20.01
N ASN A 503 -20.39 -28.16 -19.19
CA ASN A 503 -20.37 -28.06 -17.72
C ASN A 503 -19.39 -29.03 -17.02
N LYS A 504 -18.39 -28.49 -16.31
CA LYS A 504 -17.71 -29.16 -15.18
C LYS A 504 -16.89 -28.16 -14.35
N ALA A 505 -17.00 -28.34 -13.02
CA ALA A 505 -16.15 -27.95 -11.88
C ALA A 505 -15.18 -26.75 -12.01
N GLU A 506 -15.13 -25.92 -10.96
CA GLU A 506 -14.13 -24.86 -10.74
C GLU A 506 -12.74 -25.28 -11.25
N PRO A 507 -12.10 -24.50 -12.13
CA PRO A 507 -10.84 -24.91 -12.73
C PRO A 507 -9.76 -25.00 -11.65
N ARG A 508 -9.09 -26.15 -11.56
CA ARG A 508 -7.87 -26.34 -10.78
C ARG A 508 -6.84 -25.29 -11.21
N VAL A 509 -6.42 -24.47 -10.24
CA VAL A 509 -5.39 -23.43 -10.39
C VAL A 509 -4.11 -24.04 -10.94
N GLN A 510 -3.83 -23.80 -12.22
CA GLN A 510 -2.49 -24.05 -12.79
C GLN A 510 -1.58 -22.93 -12.28
N THR A 511 -0.79 -23.24 -11.25
CA THR A 511 0.23 -22.32 -10.72
C THR A 511 1.35 -22.18 -11.74
N ARG A 512 1.68 -20.94 -12.15
CA ARG A 512 2.84 -20.65 -13.00
C ARG A 512 4.11 -21.23 -12.34
N PRO A 513 5.05 -21.83 -13.10
CA PRO A 513 6.27 -22.38 -12.51
C PRO A 513 7.08 -21.27 -11.82
N LYS A 514 7.39 -21.49 -10.54
CA LYS A 514 8.09 -20.53 -9.68
C LYS A 514 9.44 -20.14 -10.27
N ARG A 515 9.68 -18.84 -10.50
CA ARG A 515 11.03 -18.33 -10.85
C ARG A 515 11.99 -18.65 -9.68
N ARG A 516 12.94 -19.57 -9.89
CA ARG A 516 13.96 -19.90 -8.89
C ARG A 516 14.80 -18.66 -8.60
N ARG A 517 15.03 -18.37 -7.31
CA ARG A 517 15.84 -17.22 -6.89
C ARG A 517 17.27 -17.37 -7.42
N PRO A 518 17.85 -16.32 -8.01
CA PRO A 518 19.22 -16.39 -8.47
C PRO A 518 20.17 -16.43 -7.26
N SER A 519 21.30 -17.12 -7.41
CA SER A 519 22.36 -17.04 -6.41
C SER A 519 22.82 -15.59 -6.28
N SER A 520 22.71 -15.02 -5.07
CA SER A 520 23.05 -13.61 -4.84
C SER A 520 24.48 -13.28 -5.28
N ARG A 521 25.41 -14.25 -5.20
CA ARG A 521 26.81 -14.09 -5.62
C ARG A 521 26.98 -13.87 -7.14
N ARG A 522 26.04 -14.37 -7.96
CA ARG A 522 26.11 -14.33 -9.43
C ARG A 522 25.39 -13.14 -10.07
N ILE A 523 24.49 -12.49 -9.32
CA ILE A 523 23.62 -11.41 -9.83
C ILE A 523 23.99 -10.04 -9.27
N MET A 524 24.69 -9.97 -8.13
CA MET A 524 24.91 -8.71 -7.42
C MET A 524 25.69 -7.67 -8.23
N ARG A 525 26.63 -8.06 -9.10
CA ARG A 525 27.31 -7.11 -10.00
C ARG A 525 26.34 -6.45 -10.98
N HIS A 526 25.41 -7.23 -11.53
CA HIS A 526 24.34 -6.73 -12.40
C HIS A 526 23.41 -5.78 -11.64
N VAL A 527 23.08 -6.07 -10.39
CA VAL A 527 22.30 -5.15 -9.52
C VAL A 527 23.03 -3.82 -9.33
N LEU A 528 24.33 -3.85 -9.05
CA LEU A 528 25.12 -2.63 -8.86
C LEU A 528 25.27 -1.82 -10.16
N ARG A 529 25.45 -2.49 -11.30
CA ARG A 529 25.49 -1.85 -12.62
C ARG A 529 24.15 -1.21 -12.96
N ALA A 530 23.05 -1.93 -12.79
CA ALA A 530 21.70 -1.43 -13.02
C ALA A 530 21.39 -0.23 -12.12
N ARG A 531 21.87 -0.20 -10.86
CA ARG A 531 21.76 1.00 -10.00
C ARG A 531 22.44 2.22 -10.61
N VAL A 532 23.68 2.08 -11.09
CA VAL A 532 24.44 3.18 -11.71
C VAL A 532 23.72 3.67 -12.97
N GLU A 533 23.27 2.75 -13.83
CA GLU A 533 22.56 3.06 -15.05
C GLU A 533 21.22 3.75 -14.76
N ALA A 534 20.46 3.29 -13.77
CA ALA A 534 19.20 3.89 -13.35
C ALA A 534 19.39 5.32 -12.80
N VAL A 535 20.39 5.54 -11.94
CA VAL A 535 20.70 6.89 -11.42
C VAL A 535 21.12 7.84 -12.54
N LYS A 536 21.93 7.37 -13.51
CA LYS A 536 22.32 8.16 -14.68
C LYS A 536 21.13 8.47 -15.59
N ALA A 537 20.28 7.49 -15.86
CA ALA A 537 19.08 7.67 -16.67
C ALA A 537 18.14 8.71 -16.04
N LEU A 538 17.95 8.64 -14.71
CA LEU A 538 17.15 9.62 -13.98
C LEU A 538 17.80 11.01 -13.96
N ALA A 539 19.13 11.10 -13.83
CA ALA A 539 19.86 12.36 -13.93
C ALA A 539 19.63 13.03 -15.29
N MET A 540 19.82 12.27 -16.38
CA MET A 540 19.60 12.73 -17.75
C MET A 540 18.17 13.17 -18.00
N PHE A 541 17.22 12.39 -17.50
CA PHE A 541 15.80 12.70 -17.57
C PHE A 541 15.49 14.07 -16.96
N PHE A 542 15.92 14.32 -15.72
CA PHE A 542 15.66 15.59 -15.06
C PHE A 542 16.47 16.76 -15.61
N GLU A 543 17.65 16.52 -16.19
CA GLU A 543 18.40 17.58 -16.87
C GLU A 543 17.72 18.03 -18.16
N GLN A 544 17.24 17.09 -18.98
CA GLN A 544 16.44 17.38 -20.18
C GLN A 544 15.14 18.07 -19.81
N LEU A 545 14.45 17.57 -18.79
CA LEU A 545 13.19 18.15 -18.30
C LEU A 545 13.36 19.59 -17.79
N ARG A 546 14.53 19.94 -17.23
CA ARG A 546 14.86 21.32 -16.82
C ARG A 546 15.26 22.22 -17.99
N ALA A 547 15.81 21.65 -19.06
CA ALA A 547 16.21 22.40 -20.25
C ALA A 547 14.98 22.92 -21.02
N GLU A 548 13.91 22.13 -21.07
CA GLU A 548 12.65 22.50 -21.73
C GLU A 548 11.69 23.23 -20.77
N LYS A 549 11.92 24.53 -20.54
CA LYS A 549 11.14 25.33 -19.56
C LYS A 549 9.63 25.36 -19.83
N ASP A 550 9.23 25.36 -21.10
CA ASP A 550 7.81 25.43 -21.50
C ASP A 550 7.17 24.04 -21.67
N LYS A 551 7.89 22.96 -21.31
CA LYS A 551 7.37 21.60 -21.43
C LYS A 551 6.22 21.39 -20.45
N LYS A 552 5.07 20.99 -21.00
CA LYS A 552 3.91 20.56 -20.22
C LYS A 552 3.98 19.05 -20.01
N VAL A 553 3.73 18.64 -18.77
CA VAL A 553 3.61 17.23 -18.39
C VAL A 553 2.23 16.98 -17.81
N ALA A 554 1.75 15.74 -17.94
CA ALA A 554 0.48 15.35 -17.37
C ALA A 554 0.49 15.55 -15.85
N ALA A 555 -0.65 15.96 -15.31
CA ALA A 555 -0.88 16.03 -13.88
C ALA A 555 -2.31 15.57 -13.61
N SER A 556 -2.49 14.80 -12.55
CA SER A 556 -3.82 14.48 -12.06
C SER A 556 -4.58 15.78 -11.79
N VAL A 557 -5.87 15.83 -12.15
CA VAL A 557 -6.70 17.04 -12.12
C VAL A 557 -6.58 17.78 -10.78
N PHE A 558 -6.72 17.04 -9.67
CA PHE A 558 -6.61 17.60 -8.32
C PHE A 558 -5.22 18.17 -8.00
N LEU A 559 -4.13 17.57 -8.50
CA LEU A 559 -2.77 18.10 -8.32
C LEU A 559 -2.54 19.34 -9.18
N ALA A 560 -3.14 19.41 -10.36
CA ALA A 560 -3.11 20.62 -11.17
C ALA A 560 -3.83 21.74 -10.39
N GLU A 561 -5.06 21.52 -9.94
CA GLU A 561 -5.87 22.51 -9.21
C GLU A 561 -5.22 22.96 -7.90
N THR A 562 -4.82 22.02 -7.04
CA THR A 562 -4.26 22.30 -5.71
C THR A 562 -2.98 23.13 -5.78
N TYR A 563 -2.21 23.00 -6.88
CA TYR A 563 -0.93 23.65 -7.05
C TYR A 563 -0.91 24.69 -8.18
N GLY A 564 -2.09 25.19 -8.60
CA GLY A 564 -2.25 26.34 -9.50
C GLY A 564 -1.99 26.07 -10.99
N GLY A 565 -1.95 24.80 -11.39
CA GLY A 565 -1.89 24.38 -12.81
C GLY A 565 -3.25 24.49 -13.51
N ALA A 566 -3.24 24.50 -14.84
CA ALA A 566 -4.48 24.58 -15.61
C ALA A 566 -5.09 23.18 -15.85
N VAL A 567 -6.41 23.12 -15.75
CA VAL A 567 -7.22 21.96 -16.13
C VAL A 567 -7.82 22.26 -17.49
N ALA A 568 -7.67 21.36 -18.45
CA ALA A 568 -8.37 21.47 -19.73
C ALA A 568 -9.75 20.80 -19.58
N ASP A 569 -10.81 21.46 -20.07
CA ASP A 569 -12.22 21.09 -19.81
C ASP A 569 -12.61 19.65 -20.19
N ASP A 570 -11.81 18.92 -20.98
CA ASP A 570 -12.09 17.53 -21.36
C ASP A 570 -10.85 16.61 -21.47
N GLN A 571 -9.64 17.04 -21.07
CA GLN A 571 -8.38 16.30 -21.34
C GLN A 571 -7.49 16.01 -20.12
N GLY A 572 -7.96 16.28 -18.90
CA GLY A 572 -7.18 16.09 -17.67
C GLY A 572 -6.31 17.31 -17.31
N GLY A 573 -5.54 17.19 -16.23
CA GLY A 573 -4.68 18.26 -15.74
C GLY A 573 -3.30 18.26 -16.37
N TRP A 574 -2.63 19.42 -16.37
CA TRP A 574 -1.23 19.53 -16.75
C TRP A 574 -0.50 20.54 -15.86
N ARG A 575 0.83 20.39 -15.77
CA ARG A 575 1.72 21.33 -15.06
C ARG A 575 2.98 21.56 -15.88
N TYR A 576 3.66 22.67 -15.64
CA TYR A 576 4.96 22.89 -16.28
C TYR A 576 6.02 21.97 -15.64
N ALA A 577 6.89 21.44 -16.48
CA ALA A 577 8.01 20.61 -16.06
C ALA A 577 8.85 21.26 -14.94
N SER A 578 9.10 22.56 -15.04
CA SER A 578 9.82 23.33 -14.00
C SER A 578 9.09 23.37 -12.66
N GLU A 579 7.76 23.47 -12.65
CA GLU A 579 6.94 23.46 -11.43
C GLU A 579 6.97 22.10 -10.77
N VAL A 580 6.90 21.03 -11.55
CA VAL A 580 7.00 19.65 -11.05
C VAL A 580 8.37 19.43 -10.41
N VAL A 581 9.46 19.81 -11.09
CA VAL A 581 10.82 19.70 -10.54
C VAL A 581 10.97 20.52 -9.25
N GLN A 582 10.44 21.74 -9.22
CA GLN A 582 10.46 22.59 -8.03
C GLN A 582 9.63 21.98 -6.88
N PHE A 583 8.45 21.43 -7.18
CA PHE A 583 7.58 20.77 -6.23
C PHE A 583 8.28 19.58 -5.56
N LEU A 584 8.92 18.71 -6.35
CA LEU A 584 9.67 17.56 -5.85
C LEU A 584 10.85 18.02 -5.00
N THR A 585 11.63 19.01 -5.46
CA THR A 585 12.80 19.53 -4.75
C THR A 585 12.44 20.16 -3.40
N ARG A 586 11.35 20.96 -3.34
CA ARG A 586 10.85 21.56 -2.09
C ARG A 586 10.44 20.51 -1.05
N ARG A 587 10.06 19.31 -1.49
CA ARG A 587 9.68 18.17 -0.64
C ARG A 587 10.82 17.19 -0.40
N GLY A 588 12.07 17.63 -0.62
CA GLY A 588 13.27 16.88 -0.26
C GLY A 588 13.83 15.96 -1.34
N ALA A 589 13.36 16.07 -2.60
CA ALA A 589 13.93 15.27 -3.69
C ALA A 589 15.42 15.59 -3.91
N LYS A 590 16.29 14.59 -3.78
CA LYS A 590 17.70 14.67 -4.14
C LYS A 590 17.87 14.27 -5.60
N ILE A 591 17.55 15.19 -6.51
CA ILE A 591 17.59 14.93 -7.96
C ILE A 591 19.05 14.81 -8.44
N PRO A 592 19.45 13.67 -9.06
CA PRO A 592 20.80 13.49 -9.62
C PRO A 592 21.16 14.53 -10.73
N GLN A 593 22.45 14.86 -10.90
CA GLN A 593 22.95 15.83 -11.91
C GLN A 593 24.08 15.24 -12.78
N ILE A 594 24.26 15.70 -14.03
CA ILE A 594 25.27 15.15 -14.96
C ILE A 594 26.66 15.80 -14.82
N LYS A 595 26.76 17.09 -14.45
CA LYS A 595 28.03 17.89 -14.47
C LYS A 595 29.22 17.39 -13.61
N GLY A 596 29.13 16.21 -13.01
CA GLY A 596 30.24 15.49 -12.36
C GLY A 596 30.55 14.10 -12.95
N VAL A 597 29.86 13.66 -14.01
CA VAL A 597 30.06 12.33 -14.62
C VAL A 597 31.18 12.38 -15.65
N ARG A 598 32.42 12.58 -15.19
CA ARG A 598 33.60 12.26 -16.01
C ARG A 598 33.91 10.78 -15.80
N ILE A 599 33.73 9.99 -16.86
CA ILE A 599 34.16 8.59 -16.91
C ILE A 599 35.65 8.62 -17.20
N ASP A 600 36.49 8.48 -16.17
CA ASP A 600 37.82 7.92 -16.42
C ASP A 600 37.64 6.43 -16.71
N GLY A 601 38.18 6.02 -17.86
CA GLY A 601 37.90 4.79 -18.60
C GLY A 601 38.26 3.45 -17.94
N ASP A 602 38.25 3.32 -16.62
CA ASP A 602 38.66 2.06 -15.94
C ASP A 602 37.49 1.15 -15.52
N TRP A 603 36.31 1.36 -16.09
CA TRP A 603 35.30 0.29 -16.27
C TRP A 603 34.97 0.02 -17.73
N ALA A 604 35.78 0.56 -18.65
CA ALA A 604 35.72 0.36 -20.10
C ALA A 604 36.86 -0.55 -20.59
N ALA A 605 37.04 -1.70 -19.93
CA ALA A 605 37.78 -2.82 -20.51
C ALA A 605 36.86 -4.05 -20.46
N LEU A 606 36.16 -4.28 -21.59
CA LEU A 606 35.46 -5.49 -22.07
C LEU A 606 34.18 -5.17 -22.88
N THR A 607 34.24 -4.13 -23.73
CA THR A 607 33.39 -4.05 -24.92
C THR A 607 34.28 -3.96 -26.15
N SER A 608 34.94 -5.08 -26.46
CA SER A 608 35.39 -5.50 -27.81
C SER A 608 36.33 -6.72 -27.67
N ASP A 609 35.78 -7.91 -27.48
CA ASP A 609 36.42 -9.15 -27.97
C ASP A 609 35.46 -9.74 -29.01
N VAL A 610 35.32 -9.00 -30.10
CA VAL A 610 34.90 -9.49 -31.41
C VAL A 610 35.94 -8.87 -32.35
N ASP A 611 36.61 -9.74 -33.11
CA ASP A 611 37.68 -9.46 -34.09
C ASP A 611 39.13 -9.37 -33.58
N SER A 612 39.70 -10.51 -33.16
CA SER A 612 41.12 -10.80 -33.41
C SER A 612 41.43 -12.31 -33.33
N ASP A 613 40.73 -13.13 -34.12
CA ASP A 613 41.21 -14.47 -34.50
C ASP A 613 41.10 -14.59 -36.02
N ALA A 614 42.03 -13.92 -36.70
CA ALA A 614 42.34 -14.11 -38.12
C ALA A 614 43.80 -13.70 -38.38
N ASN A 615 44.72 -14.60 -38.04
CA ASN A 615 45.88 -15.01 -38.85
C ASN A 615 46.73 -16.04 -38.10
#